data_AF-A0A9W6GK70-F1
#
_entry.id   AF-A0A9W6GK70-F1
#
_cell.length_a   1.000
_cell.length_b   1.000
_cell.length_c   1.000
_cell.angle_alpha   90.00
_cell.angle_beta   90.00
_cell.angle_gamma   90.00
#
_symmetry.space_group_name_H-M   'P 1'
#
loop_
_entity.id
_entity.type
_entity.pdbx_description
1 polymer ?
#
loop_
_entity_poly.entity_id
_entity_poly.type
_entity_poly.pdbx_seq_one_letter_code
_entity_poly.pdbx_strand_id
1 'polypeptide(L)'
;MKKLLVLLTLVMTFTLAMGESVTANKDYAQYANSEIIVSPEKAMDIIGGEEDVVVLDVRKTADFEAGHVEGSYQIWRPDFSADKGEYEYNGMRATREKMAETLGSYGITADTTIVLLSAKADYDAARLWWILDMYGHNKMYMIDGGIDGWKQAGLPVATGTVAKPEAAEYEFTQEADTAKFASLEDVKAALTDDSVVVLDTRTDFEHDGLAQFAGAFAKGKIPGAAYIEWDKMVNEDKTFKSREEIEAILAEQGITRDKTVISYCQSGVRSAHMTFVLSELLGWENVKNYDGSWIEWSYNAVNGNVELEKPGMFGVVFSYLKSREKMEKVIVSLGAWGPAAYIAIYALITITCISVLPITLVGGLVFGGVMGTIYTAIGASLGLSMAFLIARYIARKPMEKKFGNSDVFKKIDNGVKNEGWFVLATTRLLPVFPFGIQNYVYGLTSIGFLQYALLSTIFILPGTSVFVLLAGAVASGDKATAIKMSLTASLIFFALTLVTKLIAKKSKGSTKAA
;
A
#
# COMPACT_ATOMS: atom_id res chain seq x y z
N MET A 1 -30.45 -11.52 22.80
CA MET A 1 -31.06 -10.54 21.87
C MET A 1 -30.29 -9.24 21.83
N LYS A 2 -30.08 -8.51 22.94
CA LYS A 2 -29.33 -7.23 22.92
C LYS A 2 -27.92 -7.29 22.29
N LYS A 3 -27.07 -8.28 22.64
CA LYS A 3 -25.72 -8.44 22.01
C LYS A 3 -25.75 -8.86 20.53
N LEU A 4 -26.84 -9.50 20.09
CA LEU A 4 -27.03 -9.96 18.71
C LEU A 4 -27.58 -8.83 17.84
N LEU A 5 -28.41 -7.95 18.43
CA LEU A 5 -28.88 -6.72 17.82
C LEU A 5 -27.71 -5.78 17.56
N VAL A 6 -26.78 -5.63 18.52
CA VAL A 6 -25.56 -4.80 18.36
C VAL A 6 -24.69 -5.27 17.18
N LEU A 7 -24.56 -6.58 16.94
CA LEU A 7 -23.81 -7.13 15.80
C LEU A 7 -24.52 -6.85 14.46
N LEU A 8 -25.85 -6.95 14.42
CA LEU A 8 -26.67 -6.61 13.26
C LEU A 8 -26.69 -5.10 12.98
N THR A 9 -26.69 -4.27 14.03
CA THR A 9 -26.57 -2.81 13.91
C THR A 9 -25.20 -2.43 13.37
N LEU A 10 -24.10 -3.05 13.85
CA LEU A 10 -22.74 -2.84 13.33
C LEU A 10 -22.60 -3.21 11.84
N VAL A 11 -23.23 -4.31 11.40
CA VAL A 11 -23.22 -4.73 9.99
C VAL A 11 -24.08 -3.80 9.12
N MET A 12 -25.20 -3.27 9.62
CA MET A 12 -26.05 -2.31 8.90
C MET A 12 -25.50 -0.87 8.89
N THR A 13 -24.82 -0.42 9.93
CA THR A 13 -24.20 0.93 9.95
C THR A 13 -22.95 1.00 9.08
N PHE A 14 -22.26 -0.12 8.85
CA PHE A 14 -21.11 -0.15 7.93
C PHE A 14 -21.53 -0.12 6.45
N THR A 15 -22.81 -0.38 6.13
CA THR A 15 -23.32 -0.40 4.75
C THR A 15 -23.79 0.97 4.25
N LEU A 16 -23.90 1.98 5.12
CA LEU A 16 -24.53 3.28 4.81
C LEU A 16 -23.56 4.46 4.75
N ALA A 17 -22.24 4.24 4.91
CA ALA A 17 -21.24 5.29 4.82
C ALA A 17 -20.20 4.94 3.73
N MET A 18 -20.62 4.90 2.46
CA MET A 18 -19.67 4.93 1.35
C MET A 18 -20.21 5.85 0.26
N GLY A 19 -19.58 7.03 0.21
CA GLY A 19 -19.94 8.19 -0.57
C GLY A 19 -20.05 7.91 -2.07
N GLU A 20 -20.86 8.76 -2.69
CA GLU A 20 -20.93 8.93 -4.13
C GLU A 20 -19.57 9.43 -4.63
N SER A 21 -18.99 8.77 -5.63
CA SER A 21 -17.91 9.36 -6.42
C SER A 21 -18.55 10.35 -7.39
N VAL A 22 -18.86 11.54 -6.89
CA VAL A 22 -19.05 12.70 -7.75
C VAL A 22 -17.65 13.08 -8.23
N THR A 23 -17.40 13.05 -9.53
CA THR A 23 -16.29 13.80 -10.12
C THR A 23 -16.56 15.28 -9.89
N ALA A 24 -16.29 15.73 -8.66
CA ALA A 24 -16.26 17.14 -8.35
C ALA A 24 -15.13 17.73 -9.18
N ASN A 25 -15.40 18.81 -9.92
CA ASN A 25 -14.35 19.60 -10.54
C ASN A 25 -13.29 19.89 -9.49
N LYS A 26 -12.08 19.38 -9.72
CA LYS A 26 -10.98 19.52 -8.77
C LYS A 26 -10.63 20.99 -8.65
N ASP A 27 -10.66 21.52 -7.43
CA ASP A 27 -10.32 22.90 -7.18
C ASP A 27 -8.80 23.05 -7.05
N TYR A 28 -8.12 23.42 -8.13
CA TYR A 28 -6.68 23.66 -8.13
C TYR A 28 -6.28 24.91 -7.35
N ALA A 29 -7.20 25.85 -7.11
CA ALA A 29 -6.92 27.09 -6.38
C ALA A 29 -6.63 26.86 -4.88
N GLN A 30 -6.87 25.66 -4.36
CA GLN A 30 -6.50 25.28 -3.00
C GLN A 30 -4.98 25.14 -2.80
N TYR A 31 -4.24 24.87 -3.87
CA TYR A 31 -2.79 24.70 -3.83
C TYR A 31 -2.08 26.05 -3.75
N ALA A 32 -0.93 26.09 -3.07
CA ALA A 32 -0.16 27.32 -2.92
C ALA A 32 0.29 27.89 -4.27
N ASN A 33 0.77 27.04 -5.17
CA ASN A 33 1.19 27.39 -6.53
C ASN A 33 0.26 26.72 -7.55
N SER A 34 -1.01 27.14 -7.56
CA SER A 34 -2.06 26.60 -8.45
C SER A 34 -1.78 26.79 -9.94
N GLU A 35 -0.79 27.60 -10.29
CA GLU A 35 -0.37 27.83 -11.68
C GLU A 35 0.51 26.69 -12.20
N ILE A 36 1.27 25.98 -11.36
CA ILE A 36 2.23 24.96 -11.84
C ILE A 36 1.55 23.62 -12.11
N ILE A 37 0.58 23.20 -11.28
CA ILE A 37 -0.17 21.96 -11.47
C ILE A 37 -1.52 22.26 -12.13
N VAL A 38 -1.77 21.69 -13.31
CA VAL A 38 -2.95 22.03 -14.13
C VAL A 38 -3.76 20.79 -14.50
N SER A 39 -5.06 20.99 -14.74
CA SER A 39 -5.90 19.93 -15.31
C SER A 39 -5.48 19.61 -16.75
N PRO A 40 -5.81 18.42 -17.28
CA PRO A 40 -5.56 18.08 -18.67
C PRO A 40 -6.15 19.09 -19.67
N GLU A 41 -7.38 19.57 -19.43
CA GLU A 41 -8.05 20.55 -20.30
C GLU A 41 -7.32 21.89 -20.27
N LYS A 42 -6.89 22.35 -19.09
CA LYS A 42 -6.12 23.59 -18.97
C LYS A 42 -4.74 23.47 -19.63
N ALA A 43 -4.11 22.29 -19.55
CA ALA A 43 -2.87 22.02 -20.27
C ALA A 43 -3.08 22.08 -21.79
N MET A 44 -4.19 21.54 -22.31
CA MET A 44 -4.54 21.65 -23.73
C MET A 44 -4.71 23.10 -24.17
N ASP A 45 -5.34 23.95 -23.35
CA ASP A 45 -5.47 25.38 -23.63
C ASP A 45 -4.11 26.09 -23.68
N ILE A 46 -3.18 25.75 -22.76
CA ILE A 46 -1.82 26.29 -22.74
C ILE A 46 -1.06 25.89 -24.00
N ILE A 47 -1.09 24.60 -24.34
CA ILE A 47 -0.42 24.03 -25.52
C ILE A 47 -0.93 24.67 -26.82
N GLY A 48 -2.24 24.99 -26.91
CA GLY A 48 -2.83 25.61 -28.09
C GLY A 48 -2.74 27.14 -28.14
N GLY A 49 -2.40 27.81 -27.03
CA GLY A 49 -2.54 29.25 -26.87
C GLY A 49 -1.23 30.04 -26.74
N GLU A 50 -0.15 29.41 -26.28
CA GLU A 50 1.17 30.06 -26.15
C GLU A 50 2.04 29.85 -27.40
N GLU A 51 2.88 30.83 -27.73
CA GLU A 51 3.69 30.82 -28.96
C GLU A 51 4.92 29.89 -28.87
N ASP A 52 5.47 29.66 -27.67
CA ASP A 52 6.68 28.85 -27.44
C ASP A 52 6.48 27.87 -26.27
N VAL A 53 5.77 26.77 -26.54
CA VAL A 53 5.52 25.68 -25.60
C VAL A 53 6.13 24.39 -26.12
N VAL A 54 6.82 23.68 -25.22
CA VAL A 54 7.30 22.32 -25.46
C VAL A 54 6.71 21.37 -24.43
N VAL A 55 6.05 20.31 -24.91
CA VAL A 55 5.51 19.26 -24.04
C VAL A 55 6.54 18.13 -23.95
N LEU A 56 7.02 17.83 -22.74
CA LEU A 56 7.95 16.73 -22.49
C LEU A 56 7.24 15.58 -21.77
N ASP A 57 7.18 14.44 -22.44
CA ASP A 57 6.61 13.20 -21.93
C ASP A 57 7.71 12.33 -21.31
N VAL A 58 7.72 12.27 -19.97
CA VAL A 58 8.75 11.59 -19.17
C VAL A 58 8.41 10.11 -18.98
N ARG A 59 8.12 9.41 -20.08
CA ARG A 59 7.85 7.96 -20.10
C ARG A 59 8.84 7.22 -20.99
N LYS A 60 8.88 5.89 -20.85
CA LYS A 60 9.68 5.04 -21.74
C LYS A 60 9.15 5.13 -23.16
N THR A 61 10.04 5.00 -24.14
CA THR A 61 9.73 5.04 -25.58
C THR A 61 8.54 4.16 -25.95
N ALA A 62 8.46 2.92 -25.47
CA ALA A 62 7.33 2.04 -25.77
C ALA A 62 5.97 2.57 -25.26
N ASP A 63 5.94 3.19 -24.08
CA ASP A 63 4.70 3.74 -23.50
C ASP A 63 4.29 5.05 -24.21
N PHE A 64 5.28 5.83 -24.66
CA PHE A 64 5.08 7.03 -25.47
C PHE A 64 4.51 6.67 -26.85
N GLU A 65 5.17 5.77 -27.58
CA GLU A 65 4.77 5.36 -28.93
C GLU A 65 3.38 4.71 -28.95
N ALA A 66 2.99 4.04 -27.86
CA ALA A 66 1.65 3.45 -27.71
C ALA A 66 0.54 4.49 -27.51
N GLY A 67 0.85 5.72 -27.13
CA GLY A 67 -0.12 6.80 -26.94
C GLY A 67 0.44 7.95 -26.12
N HIS A 68 0.59 9.13 -26.72
CA HIS A 68 1.14 10.35 -26.13
C HIS A 68 0.31 11.59 -26.49
N VAL A 69 0.57 12.73 -25.83
CA VAL A 69 -0.05 14.02 -26.17
C VAL A 69 0.46 14.46 -27.55
N GLU A 70 -0.44 14.87 -28.44
CA GLU A 70 -0.04 15.30 -29.79
C GLU A 70 0.97 16.46 -29.72
N GLY A 71 2.06 16.36 -30.49
CA GLY A 71 3.15 17.34 -30.50
C GLY A 71 4.15 17.24 -29.34
N SER A 72 3.96 16.32 -28.39
CA SER A 72 4.93 16.11 -27.30
C SER A 72 6.20 15.37 -27.76
N TYR A 73 7.29 15.60 -27.05
CA TYR A 73 8.56 14.89 -27.22
C TYR A 73 8.82 13.95 -26.05
N GLN A 74 9.31 12.77 -26.37
CA GLN A 74 9.69 11.77 -25.37
C GLN A 74 11.05 12.13 -24.76
N ILE A 75 11.13 12.13 -23.42
CA ILE A 75 12.39 12.23 -22.65
C ILE A 75 12.42 11.13 -21.59
N TRP A 76 13.57 10.53 -21.31
CA TRP A 76 13.67 9.49 -20.27
C TRP A 76 14.89 9.68 -19.38
N ARG A 77 14.93 8.90 -18.30
CA ARG A 77 15.91 9.04 -17.21
C ARG A 77 17.37 9.23 -17.65
N PRO A 78 17.92 8.50 -18.64
CA PRO A 78 19.31 8.71 -19.07
C PRO A 78 19.60 10.13 -19.58
N ASP A 79 18.59 10.83 -20.11
CA ASP A 79 18.72 12.19 -20.65
C ASP A 79 18.95 13.21 -19.51
N PHE A 80 18.39 12.97 -18.32
CA PHE A 80 18.47 13.87 -17.16
C PHE A 80 19.14 13.25 -15.93
N SER A 81 19.86 12.15 -16.10
CA SER A 81 20.72 11.54 -15.07
C SER A 81 22.19 11.77 -15.37
N ALA A 82 23.04 11.73 -14.35
CA ALA A 82 24.49 11.71 -14.51
C ALA A 82 24.93 10.57 -15.43
N ASP A 83 25.98 10.80 -16.20
CA ASP A 83 26.52 9.75 -17.06
C ASP A 83 27.20 8.66 -16.25
N LYS A 84 27.24 7.47 -16.85
CA LYS A 84 27.84 6.30 -16.23
C LYS A 84 29.32 6.57 -15.94
N GLY A 85 29.70 6.45 -14.67
CA GLY A 85 31.07 6.63 -14.21
C GLY A 85 31.38 8.01 -13.64
N GLU A 86 30.45 8.97 -13.69
CA GLU A 86 30.59 10.23 -12.95
C GLU A 86 30.55 10.03 -11.43
N TYR A 87 29.79 9.03 -10.98
CA TYR A 87 29.65 8.64 -9.58
C TYR A 87 29.89 7.14 -9.42
N GLU A 88 30.31 6.71 -8.22
CA GLU A 88 30.51 5.30 -7.85
C GLU A 88 29.20 4.48 -7.84
N TYR A 89 28.07 5.16 -7.91
CA TYR A 89 26.72 4.60 -7.91
C TYR A 89 25.83 5.38 -8.89
N ASN A 90 24.71 4.79 -9.31
CA ASN A 90 23.83 5.38 -10.31
C ASN A 90 22.68 6.19 -9.68
N GLY A 91 21.95 6.94 -10.50
CA GLY A 91 20.69 7.58 -10.13
C GLY A 91 20.79 9.07 -9.76
N MET A 92 22.00 9.64 -9.84
CA MET A 92 22.24 11.07 -9.65
C MET A 92 21.67 11.87 -10.82
N ARG A 93 21.29 13.13 -10.57
CA ARG A 93 20.87 14.07 -11.62
C ARG A 93 22.01 14.35 -12.61
N ALA A 94 21.64 14.72 -13.84
CA ALA A 94 22.59 15.26 -14.81
C ALA A 94 23.25 16.56 -14.30
N THR A 95 24.39 16.93 -14.89
CA THR A 95 24.99 18.25 -14.66
C THR A 95 24.14 19.35 -15.31
N ARG A 96 24.38 20.61 -14.91
CA ARG A 96 23.69 21.77 -15.48
C ARG A 96 24.00 21.92 -16.96
N GLU A 97 25.23 21.64 -17.35
CA GLU A 97 25.72 21.67 -18.73
C GLU A 97 25.03 20.60 -19.59
N LYS A 98 24.96 19.36 -19.10
CA LYS A 98 24.26 18.27 -19.80
C LYS A 98 22.77 18.57 -19.93
N MET A 99 22.15 19.15 -18.91
CA MET A 99 20.74 19.56 -18.99
C MET A 99 20.52 20.67 -20.02
N ALA A 100 21.42 21.65 -20.10
CA ALA A 100 21.34 22.70 -21.12
C ALA A 100 21.41 22.12 -22.54
N GLU A 101 22.38 21.24 -22.82
CA GLU A 101 22.48 20.53 -24.10
C GLU A 101 21.22 19.71 -24.41
N THR A 102 20.72 18.99 -23.40
CA THR A 102 19.52 18.14 -23.54
C THR A 102 18.29 18.96 -23.90
N LEU A 103 18.05 20.07 -23.20
CA LEU A 103 16.92 20.98 -23.48
C LEU A 103 17.06 21.62 -24.87
N GLY A 104 18.25 22.12 -25.21
CA GLY A 104 18.54 22.65 -26.54
C GLY A 104 18.24 21.66 -27.66
N SER A 105 18.47 20.35 -27.44
CA SER A 105 18.11 19.29 -28.41
C SER A 105 16.61 19.15 -28.68
N TYR A 106 15.76 19.68 -27.80
CA TYR A 106 14.30 19.76 -27.98
C TYR A 106 13.85 21.15 -28.48
N GLY A 107 14.77 21.98 -28.96
CA GLY A 107 14.45 23.34 -29.44
C GLY A 107 14.06 24.32 -28.33
N ILE A 108 14.22 23.91 -27.06
CA ILE A 108 13.86 24.70 -25.88
C ILE A 108 14.90 25.82 -25.70
N THR A 109 14.44 27.01 -25.36
CA THR A 109 15.24 28.17 -24.94
C THR A 109 14.95 28.53 -23.49
N ALA A 110 15.68 29.51 -22.93
CA ALA A 110 15.42 29.99 -21.57
C ALA A 110 14.00 30.58 -21.39
N ASP A 111 13.36 31.00 -22.48
CA ASP A 111 12.03 31.63 -22.45
C ASP A 111 10.87 30.67 -22.74
N THR A 112 11.16 29.49 -23.27
CA THR A 112 10.19 28.45 -23.60
C THR A 112 9.43 27.99 -22.36
N THR A 113 8.11 27.83 -22.50
CA THR A 113 7.27 27.20 -21.50
C THR A 113 7.36 25.68 -21.66
N ILE A 114 7.64 24.94 -20.58
CA ILE A 114 7.69 23.48 -20.60
C ILE A 114 6.45 22.90 -19.92
N VAL A 115 5.71 22.04 -20.63
CA VAL A 115 4.61 21.25 -20.04
C VAL A 115 5.09 19.82 -19.80
N LEU A 116 5.06 19.37 -18.56
CA LEU A 116 5.54 18.07 -18.12
C LEU A 116 4.39 17.10 -17.87
N LEU A 117 4.56 15.87 -18.30
CA LEU A 117 3.70 14.76 -17.90
C LEU A 117 4.49 13.45 -17.87
N SER A 118 3.99 12.48 -17.13
CA SER A 118 4.49 11.11 -17.19
C SER A 118 3.39 10.10 -16.85
N ALA A 119 3.76 8.93 -16.35
CA ALA A 119 2.83 7.93 -15.83
C ALA A 119 2.95 7.83 -14.31
N LYS A 120 2.04 7.07 -13.67
CA LYS A 120 2.10 6.74 -12.24
C LYS A 120 2.11 7.98 -11.34
N ALA A 121 1.15 8.88 -11.56
CA ALA A 121 0.99 10.11 -10.80
C ALA A 121 2.27 10.97 -10.78
N ASP A 122 2.88 11.09 -11.96
CA ASP A 122 3.86 12.11 -12.28
C ASP A 122 5.18 12.14 -11.52
N TYR A 123 5.57 11.08 -10.81
CA TYR A 123 6.83 11.13 -10.06
C TYR A 123 8.08 11.28 -10.95
N ASP A 124 8.07 10.79 -12.20
CA ASP A 124 9.19 10.95 -13.13
C ASP A 124 9.21 12.37 -13.72
N ALA A 125 8.03 12.94 -14.00
CA ALA A 125 7.88 14.35 -14.36
C ALA A 125 8.31 15.29 -13.23
N ALA A 126 7.90 15.03 -11.98
CA ALA A 126 8.32 15.78 -10.80
C ALA A 126 9.83 15.73 -10.58
N ARG A 127 10.50 14.64 -10.97
CA ARG A 127 11.96 14.57 -10.95
C ARG A 127 12.60 15.51 -11.96
N LEU A 128 12.12 15.53 -13.20
CA LEU A 128 12.61 16.46 -14.20
C LEU A 128 12.32 17.91 -13.79
N TRP A 129 11.11 18.19 -13.33
CA TRP A 129 10.72 19.48 -12.75
C TRP A 129 11.72 19.93 -11.67
N TRP A 130 12.02 19.09 -10.67
CA TRP A 130 12.93 19.45 -9.59
C TRP A 130 14.34 19.80 -10.10
N ILE A 131 14.86 19.08 -11.10
CA ILE A 131 16.18 19.38 -11.70
C ILE A 131 16.13 20.75 -12.39
N LEU A 132 15.11 21.01 -13.19
CA LEU A 132 14.96 22.24 -13.97
C LEU A 132 14.73 23.46 -13.08
N ASP A 133 13.85 23.32 -12.09
CA ASP A 133 13.54 24.35 -11.10
C ASP A 133 14.75 24.68 -10.22
N MET A 134 15.53 23.66 -9.81
CA MET A 134 16.80 23.86 -9.10
C MET A 134 17.84 24.55 -10.00
N TYR A 135 17.88 24.28 -11.30
CA TYR A 135 18.81 24.95 -12.23
C TYR A 135 18.32 26.32 -12.73
N GLY A 136 17.10 26.73 -12.37
CA GLY A 136 16.58 28.07 -12.62
C GLY A 136 15.78 28.20 -13.92
N HIS A 137 15.16 27.13 -14.40
CA HIS A 137 14.12 27.20 -15.42
C HIS A 137 12.75 27.07 -14.75
N ASN A 138 11.95 28.14 -14.77
CA ASN A 138 10.78 28.27 -13.90
C ASN A 138 9.44 28.26 -14.65
N LYS A 139 9.45 28.45 -15.98
CA LYS A 139 8.25 28.49 -16.83
C LYS A 139 7.76 27.07 -17.11
N MET A 140 7.21 26.42 -16.09
CA MET A 140 6.82 25.02 -16.16
C MET A 140 5.41 24.76 -15.66
N TYR A 141 4.72 23.89 -16.37
CA TYR A 141 3.44 23.29 -15.95
C TYR A 141 3.61 21.78 -15.83
N MET A 142 2.85 21.15 -14.95
CA MET A 142 2.72 19.70 -14.86
C MET A 142 1.25 19.32 -15.01
N ILE A 143 0.97 18.30 -15.82
CA ILE A 143 -0.39 17.80 -16.02
C ILE A 143 -0.74 16.85 -14.88
N ASP A 144 -1.76 17.19 -14.10
CA ASP A 144 -2.22 16.38 -12.97
C ASP A 144 -2.80 15.04 -13.42
N GLY A 145 -2.28 13.94 -12.88
CA GLY A 145 -2.62 12.58 -13.29
C GLY A 145 -1.92 12.12 -14.58
N GLY A 146 -1.09 12.98 -15.18
CA GLY A 146 -0.23 12.66 -16.30
C GLY A 146 -1.00 12.14 -17.51
N ILE A 147 -0.44 11.15 -18.20
CA ILE A 147 -1.09 10.55 -19.37
C ILE A 147 -2.41 9.82 -19.03
N ASP A 148 -2.54 9.30 -17.81
CA ASP A 148 -3.76 8.60 -17.37
C ASP A 148 -4.89 9.61 -17.17
N GLY A 149 -4.59 10.76 -16.56
CA GLY A 149 -5.52 11.89 -16.44
C GLY A 149 -5.92 12.44 -17.80
N TRP A 150 -4.95 12.64 -18.71
CA TRP A 150 -5.21 13.10 -20.08
C TRP A 150 -6.18 12.20 -20.84
N LYS A 151 -5.98 10.87 -20.76
CA LYS A 151 -6.88 9.89 -21.38
C LYS A 151 -8.26 9.85 -20.72
N GLN A 152 -8.32 9.97 -19.39
CA GLN A 152 -9.59 10.00 -18.64
C GLN A 152 -10.42 11.24 -18.98
N ALA A 153 -9.78 12.37 -19.24
CA ALA A 153 -10.43 13.59 -19.73
C ALA A 153 -10.94 13.48 -21.19
N GLY A 154 -10.66 12.37 -21.88
CA GLY A 154 -11.09 12.15 -23.26
C GLY A 154 -10.36 13.01 -24.30
N LEU A 155 -9.17 13.50 -23.95
CA LEU A 155 -8.37 14.37 -24.82
C LEU A 155 -7.63 13.57 -25.90
N PRO A 156 -7.31 14.19 -27.06
CA PRO A 156 -6.66 13.51 -28.18
C PRO A 156 -5.29 12.93 -27.83
N VAL A 157 -4.99 11.76 -28.37
CA VAL A 157 -3.66 11.12 -28.25
C VAL A 157 -3.12 10.77 -29.62
N ALA A 158 -1.82 10.96 -29.80
CA ALA A 158 -1.05 10.53 -30.96
C ALA A 158 -0.30 9.22 -30.66
N THR A 159 0.17 8.53 -31.69
CA THR A 159 0.92 7.26 -31.59
C THR A 159 2.11 7.27 -32.53
N GLY A 160 3.12 6.45 -32.24
CA GLY A 160 4.35 6.35 -33.03
C GLY A 160 5.46 7.28 -32.55
N THR A 161 6.50 7.42 -33.37
CA THR A 161 7.68 8.23 -33.07
C THR A 161 7.50 9.68 -33.48
N VAL A 162 8.07 10.60 -32.71
CA VAL A 162 8.13 12.03 -33.02
C VAL A 162 9.60 12.40 -33.21
N ALA A 163 9.93 13.02 -34.34
CA ALA A 163 11.29 13.50 -34.60
C ALA A 163 11.56 14.74 -33.72
N LYS A 164 12.75 14.81 -33.11
CA LYS A 164 13.18 16.00 -32.38
C LYS A 164 13.19 17.22 -33.33
N PRO A 165 12.90 18.42 -32.82
CA PRO A 165 12.93 19.64 -33.61
C PRO A 165 14.38 20.05 -33.92
N GLU A 166 14.55 21.16 -34.65
CA GLU A 166 15.86 21.79 -34.78
C GLU A 166 16.37 22.21 -33.39
N ALA A 167 17.64 21.96 -33.13
CA ALA A 167 18.22 22.28 -31.84
C ALA A 167 18.33 23.80 -31.67
N ALA A 168 18.05 24.27 -30.45
CA ALA A 168 18.26 25.65 -30.04
C ALA A 168 19.46 25.75 -29.09
N GLU A 169 20.06 26.93 -29.01
CA GLU A 169 21.02 27.24 -27.95
C GLU A 169 20.25 27.49 -26.65
N TYR A 170 20.61 26.73 -25.61
CA TYR A 170 20.01 26.87 -24.29
C TYR A 170 21.09 27.16 -23.26
N GLU A 171 20.86 28.19 -22.46
CA GLU A 171 21.65 28.47 -21.26
C GLU A 171 20.71 28.78 -20.09
N PHE A 172 21.04 28.25 -18.92
CA PHE A 172 20.36 28.64 -17.68
C PHE A 172 20.81 30.05 -17.29
N THR A 173 19.88 31.01 -17.29
CA THR A 173 20.18 32.42 -17.01
C THR A 173 20.19 32.76 -15.51
N GLN A 174 19.56 31.93 -14.68
CA GLN A 174 19.49 32.10 -13.23
C GLN A 174 20.50 31.20 -12.52
N GLU A 175 21.02 31.64 -11.37
CA GLU A 175 21.87 30.79 -10.52
C GLU A 175 21.11 29.58 -10.00
N ALA A 176 21.81 28.46 -9.83
CA ALA A 176 21.20 27.25 -9.32
C ALA A 176 20.79 27.43 -7.84
N ASP A 177 19.53 27.14 -7.53
CA ASP A 177 19.01 27.18 -6.18
C ASP A 177 19.37 25.92 -5.40
N THR A 178 20.56 25.96 -4.81
CA THR A 178 21.07 24.86 -3.98
C THR A 178 20.28 24.64 -2.69
N ALA A 179 19.36 25.55 -2.30
CA ALA A 179 18.52 25.35 -1.13
C ALA A 179 17.53 24.19 -1.31
N LYS A 180 17.16 23.87 -2.56
CA LYS A 180 16.26 22.76 -2.93
C LYS A 180 16.95 21.38 -2.95
N PHE A 181 18.26 21.34 -2.77
CA PHE A 181 19.10 20.16 -2.81
C PHE A 181 19.67 19.84 -1.41
N ALA A 182 19.69 18.55 -1.08
CA ALA A 182 20.43 18.04 0.09
C ALA A 182 21.52 17.07 -0.36
N SER A 183 22.71 17.24 0.19
CA SER A 183 23.84 16.32 0.07
C SER A 183 23.82 15.23 1.14
N LEU A 184 24.69 14.23 1.00
CA LEU A 184 24.95 13.23 2.06
C LEU A 184 25.28 13.88 3.41
N GLU A 185 26.09 14.95 3.40
CA GLU A 185 26.49 15.63 4.63
C GLU A 185 25.33 16.41 5.27
N ASP A 186 24.44 17.00 4.46
CA ASP A 186 23.22 17.63 4.98
C ASP A 186 22.32 16.61 5.69
N VAL A 187 22.17 15.41 5.11
CA VAL A 187 21.39 14.32 5.73
C VAL A 187 22.04 13.84 7.02
N LYS A 188 23.37 13.68 7.06
CA LYS A 188 24.10 13.28 8.27
C LYS A 188 23.91 14.30 9.39
N ALA A 189 23.99 15.60 9.08
CA ALA A 189 23.75 16.67 10.05
C ALA A 189 22.30 16.65 10.57
N ALA A 190 21.34 16.44 9.66
CA ALA A 190 19.92 16.38 9.98
C ALA A 190 19.55 15.28 10.98
N LEU A 191 20.30 14.17 11.06
CA LEU A 191 20.02 13.07 12.00
C LEU A 191 20.15 13.47 13.48
N THR A 192 20.79 14.62 13.76
CA THR A 192 20.99 15.13 15.11
C THR A 192 20.27 16.46 15.38
N ASP A 193 19.47 16.92 14.42
CA ASP A 193 18.78 18.21 14.48
C ASP A 193 17.26 18.00 14.48
N ASP A 194 16.63 18.22 15.64
CA ASP A 194 15.18 18.05 15.82
C ASP A 194 14.33 19.03 14.99
N SER A 195 14.95 20.09 14.44
CA SER A 195 14.31 21.04 13.52
C SER A 195 14.24 20.53 12.07
N VAL A 196 14.91 19.42 11.78
CA VAL A 196 14.95 18.79 10.45
C VAL A 196 14.30 17.41 10.48
N VAL A 197 13.50 17.09 9.47
CA VAL A 197 12.92 15.77 9.25
C VAL A 197 13.54 15.15 8.01
N VAL A 198 14.23 14.03 8.17
CA VAL A 198 14.58 13.16 7.06
C VAL A 198 13.39 12.25 6.76
N LEU A 199 12.83 12.34 5.56
CA LEU A 199 11.58 11.67 5.17
C LEU A 199 11.83 10.60 4.10
N ASP A 200 11.61 9.34 4.47
CA ASP A 200 11.64 8.19 3.57
C ASP A 200 10.32 8.05 2.81
N THR A 201 10.37 8.15 1.48
CA THR A 201 9.19 8.07 0.61
C THR A 201 9.10 6.77 -0.18
N ARG A 202 9.90 5.76 0.18
CA ARG A 202 9.92 4.44 -0.47
C ARG A 202 8.71 3.58 -0.09
N THR A 203 8.60 2.41 -0.71
CA THR A 203 7.58 1.42 -0.34
C THR A 203 7.86 0.80 1.02
N ASP A 204 6.84 0.20 1.63
CA ASP A 204 6.98 -0.54 2.88
C ASP A 204 8.08 -1.61 2.81
N PHE A 205 8.22 -2.32 1.68
CA PHE A 205 9.24 -3.36 1.51
C PHE A 205 10.67 -2.84 1.56
N GLU A 206 10.88 -1.63 1.03
CA GLU A 206 12.16 -0.93 1.05
C GLU A 206 12.46 -0.42 2.45
N HIS A 207 11.51 0.32 3.05
CA HIS A 207 11.63 0.91 4.37
C HIS A 207 11.80 -0.14 5.48
N ASP A 208 10.98 -1.19 5.46
CA ASP A 208 11.00 -2.27 6.44
C ASP A 208 12.21 -3.24 6.25
N GLY A 209 13.07 -2.98 5.25
CA GLY A 209 14.28 -3.75 4.98
C GLY A 209 14.03 -5.18 4.50
N LEU A 210 12.85 -5.44 3.92
CA LEU A 210 12.46 -6.76 3.44
C LEU A 210 13.07 -7.09 2.07
N ALA A 211 13.24 -6.09 1.22
CA ALA A 211 13.79 -6.23 -0.12
C ALA A 211 14.97 -5.28 -0.38
N GLN A 212 15.90 -5.71 -1.24
CA GLN A 212 16.93 -4.85 -1.83
C GLN A 212 16.56 -4.68 -3.29
N PHE A 213 16.29 -3.44 -3.70
CA PHE A 213 15.97 -3.13 -5.09
C PHE A 213 17.24 -2.81 -5.88
N ALA A 214 17.15 -2.90 -7.20
CA ALA A 214 18.28 -2.67 -8.10
C ALA A 214 18.94 -1.32 -7.84
N GLY A 215 20.28 -1.29 -7.93
CA GLY A 215 21.11 -0.13 -7.66
C GLY A 215 21.49 0.07 -6.19
N ALA A 216 20.69 -0.38 -5.22
CA ALA A 216 21.06 -0.27 -3.80
C ALA A 216 22.07 -1.34 -3.39
N PHE A 217 22.88 -1.00 -2.38
CA PHE A 217 23.97 -1.85 -1.87
C PHE A 217 23.58 -2.60 -0.59
N ALA A 218 22.50 -2.17 0.08
CA ALA A 218 21.99 -2.81 1.28
C ALA A 218 20.47 -2.64 1.44
N LYS A 219 19.87 -3.50 2.28
CA LYS A 219 18.49 -3.36 2.79
C LYS A 219 18.47 -2.50 4.05
N GLY A 220 17.36 -1.80 4.28
CA GLY A 220 17.11 -1.03 5.49
C GLY A 220 16.67 0.39 5.17
N LYS A 221 16.89 1.29 6.13
CA LYS A 221 16.55 2.71 6.04
C LYS A 221 17.58 3.59 6.74
N ILE A 222 17.49 4.90 6.51
CA ILE A 222 18.30 5.89 7.21
C ILE A 222 17.83 5.91 8.68
N PRO A 223 18.74 5.82 9.68
CA PRO A 223 18.35 5.79 11.09
C PRO A 223 17.52 7.03 11.47
N GLY A 224 16.41 6.82 12.18
CA GLY A 224 15.57 7.92 12.67
C GLY A 224 14.72 8.63 11.61
N ALA A 225 14.79 8.22 10.33
CA ALA A 225 13.97 8.82 9.29
C ALA A 225 12.46 8.57 9.53
N ALA A 226 11.66 9.63 9.34
CA ALA A 226 10.22 9.54 9.24
C ALA A 226 9.82 8.79 7.96
N TYR A 227 8.59 8.26 7.91
CA TYR A 227 8.14 7.41 6.81
C TYR A 227 6.75 7.79 6.31
N ILE A 228 6.67 8.16 5.04
CA ILE A 228 5.41 8.32 4.31
C ILE A 228 5.65 7.88 2.86
N GLU A 229 5.08 6.75 2.44
CA GLU A 229 5.13 6.33 1.04
C GLU A 229 4.57 7.43 0.14
N TRP A 230 5.28 7.77 -0.94
CA TRP A 230 4.90 8.86 -1.84
C TRP A 230 3.47 8.74 -2.40
N ASP A 231 2.99 7.51 -2.58
CA ASP A 231 1.68 7.20 -3.16
C ASP A 231 0.51 7.63 -2.25
N LYS A 232 0.78 7.94 -0.98
CA LYS A 232 -0.20 8.50 -0.05
C LYS A 232 -0.63 9.91 -0.43
N MET A 233 0.13 10.61 -1.26
CA MET A 233 -0.17 11.99 -1.70
C MET A 233 -1.06 12.05 -2.94
N VAL A 234 -1.45 10.89 -3.49
CA VAL A 234 -2.20 10.81 -4.74
C VAL A 234 -3.49 10.00 -4.58
N ASN A 235 -4.46 10.30 -5.41
CA ASN A 235 -5.74 9.59 -5.50
C ASN A 235 -5.62 8.32 -6.35
N GLU A 236 -6.66 7.49 -6.32
CA GLU A 236 -6.71 6.27 -7.13
C GLU A 236 -6.60 6.58 -8.63
N ASP A 237 -7.20 7.69 -9.07
CA ASP A 237 -7.19 8.23 -10.44
C ASP A 237 -5.86 8.86 -10.88
N LYS A 238 -4.83 8.80 -10.02
CA LYS A 238 -3.47 9.33 -10.21
C LYS A 238 -3.31 10.83 -10.05
N THR A 239 -4.37 11.56 -9.74
CA THR A 239 -4.26 12.98 -9.46
C THR A 239 -3.80 13.24 -8.01
N PHE A 240 -3.27 14.42 -7.70
CA PHE A 240 -2.88 14.77 -6.32
C PHE A 240 -4.06 14.80 -5.34
N LYS A 241 -3.85 14.51 -4.06
CA LYS A 241 -4.86 14.72 -3.02
C LYS A 241 -5.14 16.20 -2.76
N SER A 242 -6.28 16.48 -2.14
CA SER A 242 -6.56 17.84 -1.66
C SER A 242 -5.51 18.29 -0.64
N ARG A 243 -5.31 19.61 -0.54
CA ARG A 243 -4.38 20.20 0.43
C ARG A 243 -4.68 19.74 1.86
N GLU A 244 -5.95 19.71 2.22
CA GLU A 244 -6.41 19.28 3.55
C GLU A 244 -6.04 17.82 3.84
N GLU A 245 -6.26 16.91 2.88
CA GLU A 245 -5.87 15.50 3.04
C GLU A 245 -4.36 15.34 3.18
N ILE A 246 -3.57 16.07 2.38
CA ILE A 246 -2.11 16.02 2.42
C ILE A 246 -1.61 16.50 3.79
N GLU A 247 -2.09 17.66 4.25
CA GLU A 247 -1.73 18.22 5.56
C GLU A 247 -2.11 17.27 6.71
N ALA A 248 -3.26 16.59 6.63
CA ALA A 248 -3.67 15.58 7.60
C ALA A 248 -2.69 14.38 7.64
N ILE A 249 -2.28 13.85 6.49
CA ILE A 249 -1.32 12.74 6.41
C ILE A 249 0.03 13.12 7.01
N LEU A 250 0.53 14.33 6.73
CA LEU A 250 1.80 14.84 7.27
C LEU A 250 1.72 15.03 8.80
N ALA A 251 0.62 15.59 9.29
CA ALA A 251 0.41 15.84 10.71
C ALA A 251 0.37 14.54 11.55
N GLU A 252 -0.16 13.43 11.00
CA GLU A 252 -0.12 12.12 11.66
C GLU A 252 1.30 11.62 11.95
N GLN A 253 2.29 12.05 11.17
CA GLN A 253 3.71 11.76 11.37
C GLN A 253 4.48 12.88 12.09
N GLY A 254 3.79 13.94 12.55
CA GLY A 254 4.42 15.09 13.19
C GLY A 254 5.29 15.93 12.23
N ILE A 255 5.04 15.83 10.93
CA ILE A 255 5.72 16.61 9.90
C ILE A 255 4.92 17.89 9.67
N THR A 256 5.56 19.02 9.91
CA THR A 256 4.92 20.34 10.03
C THR A 256 5.77 21.40 9.33
N ARG A 257 5.12 22.50 8.92
CA ARG A 257 5.72 23.56 8.09
C ARG A 257 6.89 24.30 8.75
N ASP A 258 6.98 24.28 10.08
CA ASP A 258 8.07 24.91 10.85
C ASP A 258 9.39 24.14 10.78
N LYS A 259 9.38 22.90 10.27
CA LYS A 259 10.57 22.07 10.12
C LYS A 259 11.16 22.16 8.71
N THR A 260 12.45 21.94 8.60
CA THR A 260 13.07 21.62 7.31
C THR A 260 12.78 20.16 6.97
N VAL A 261 12.32 19.86 5.75
CA VAL A 261 12.09 18.48 5.31
C VAL A 261 13.10 18.09 4.24
N ILE A 262 13.85 17.02 4.49
CA ILE A 262 14.75 16.40 3.51
C ILE A 262 14.14 15.07 3.07
N SER A 263 13.54 15.06 1.89
CA SER A 263 12.91 13.85 1.33
C SER A 263 13.95 12.97 0.63
N TYR A 264 13.85 11.66 0.81
CA TYR A 264 14.66 10.68 0.07
C TYR A 264 13.82 9.46 -0.34
N CYS A 265 14.26 8.80 -1.41
CA CYS A 265 13.67 7.55 -1.84
C CYS A 265 14.74 6.52 -2.20
N GLN A 266 14.60 5.79 -3.30
CA GLN A 266 15.66 4.92 -3.80
C GLN A 266 16.77 5.72 -4.49
N SER A 267 16.41 6.66 -5.36
CA SER A 267 17.35 7.35 -6.27
C SER A 267 16.91 8.79 -6.60
N GLY A 268 16.34 9.52 -5.63
CA GLY A 268 15.98 10.93 -5.81
C GLY A 268 14.69 11.22 -6.59
N VAL A 269 14.02 10.20 -7.14
CA VAL A 269 12.84 10.37 -8.03
C VAL A 269 11.53 10.55 -7.27
N ARG A 270 11.08 9.56 -6.49
CA ARG A 270 9.85 9.65 -5.68
C ARG A 270 9.95 10.70 -4.58
N SER A 271 11.17 10.99 -4.14
CA SER A 271 11.42 12.10 -3.22
C SER A 271 11.29 13.47 -3.91
N ALA A 272 11.60 13.60 -5.21
CA ALA A 272 11.29 14.82 -5.96
C ALA A 272 9.78 15.07 -6.06
N HIS A 273 8.97 14.00 -6.22
CA HIS A 273 7.51 14.10 -6.13
C HIS A 273 7.05 14.61 -4.75
N MET A 274 7.61 14.09 -3.67
CA MET A 274 7.31 14.60 -2.33
C MET A 274 7.77 16.06 -2.15
N THR A 275 8.94 16.41 -2.68
CA THR A 275 9.42 17.79 -2.70
C THR A 275 8.42 18.71 -3.41
N PHE A 276 7.94 18.34 -4.60
CA PHE A 276 6.92 19.08 -5.34
C PHE A 276 5.63 19.24 -4.53
N VAL A 277 5.15 18.18 -3.86
CA VAL A 277 3.96 18.25 -3.00
C VAL A 277 4.14 19.28 -1.89
N LEU A 278 5.26 19.21 -1.16
CA LEU A 278 5.48 20.10 -0.03
C LEU A 278 5.76 21.54 -0.48
N SER A 279 6.56 21.76 -1.52
CA SER A 279 6.92 23.11 -1.99
C SER A 279 5.81 23.75 -2.80
N GLU A 280 5.22 23.06 -3.78
CA GLU A 280 4.29 23.68 -4.74
C GLU A 280 2.84 23.58 -4.29
N LEU A 281 2.42 22.43 -3.75
CA LEU A 281 1.02 22.26 -3.35
C LEU A 281 0.75 22.91 -1.99
N LEU A 282 1.67 22.77 -1.03
CA LEU A 282 1.53 23.33 0.31
C LEU A 282 2.25 24.67 0.50
N GLY A 283 3.17 25.05 -0.39
CA GLY A 283 3.90 26.31 -0.31
C GLY A 283 4.98 26.31 0.77
N TRP A 284 5.56 25.16 1.14
CA TRP A 284 6.58 25.09 2.18
C TRP A 284 7.95 25.52 1.62
N GLU A 285 8.63 26.41 2.35
CA GLU A 285 9.88 27.02 1.88
C GLU A 285 11.12 26.16 2.20
N ASN A 286 11.09 25.40 3.30
CA ASN A 286 12.25 24.64 3.78
C ASN A 286 12.17 23.17 3.37
N VAL A 287 12.16 22.89 2.06
CA VAL A 287 12.05 21.54 1.52
C VAL A 287 13.23 21.22 0.60
N LYS A 288 13.86 20.08 0.82
CA LYS A 288 15.01 19.60 0.05
C LYS A 288 14.79 18.19 -0.47
N ASN A 289 15.35 17.90 -1.64
CA ASN A 289 15.46 16.54 -2.16
C ASN A 289 16.88 16.03 -1.95
N TYR A 290 17.03 14.90 -1.24
CA TYR A 290 18.31 14.18 -1.16
C TYR A 290 18.48 13.30 -2.39
N ASP A 291 19.25 13.81 -3.35
CA ASP A 291 19.37 13.23 -4.69
C ASP A 291 19.89 11.79 -4.67
N GLY A 292 21.04 11.57 -4.02
CA GLY A 292 21.66 10.24 -3.93
C GLY A 292 20.82 9.21 -3.18
N SER A 293 19.95 9.68 -2.29
CA SER A 293 18.87 8.88 -1.69
C SER A 293 19.41 7.56 -1.09
N TRP A 294 18.61 6.48 -1.09
CA TRP A 294 19.03 5.20 -0.54
C TRP A 294 20.20 4.55 -1.28
N ILE A 295 20.35 4.77 -2.58
CA ILE A 295 21.49 4.21 -3.34
C ILE A 295 22.81 4.76 -2.80
N GLU A 296 22.95 6.08 -2.69
CA GLU A 296 24.14 6.71 -2.12
C GLU A 296 24.32 6.34 -0.64
N TRP A 297 23.25 6.40 0.15
CA TRP A 297 23.32 6.09 1.58
C TRP A 297 23.77 4.65 1.82
N SER A 298 23.17 3.70 1.11
CA SER A 298 23.51 2.28 1.25
C SER A 298 24.91 1.97 0.72
N TYR A 299 25.38 2.66 -0.33
CA TYR A 299 26.77 2.58 -0.78
C TYR A 299 27.72 3.04 0.33
N ASN A 300 27.48 4.20 0.92
CA ASN A 300 28.30 4.72 2.01
C ASN A 300 28.25 3.83 3.26
N ALA A 301 27.10 3.21 3.54
CA ALA A 301 26.95 2.30 4.67
C ALA A 301 27.77 1.02 4.52
N VAL A 302 27.79 0.39 3.33
CA VAL A 302 28.61 -0.81 3.11
C VAL A 302 30.11 -0.52 3.10
N ASN A 303 30.48 0.75 2.88
CA ASN A 303 31.87 1.22 2.96
C ASN A 303 32.24 1.79 4.35
N GLY A 304 31.33 1.77 5.33
CA GLY A 304 31.60 2.19 6.71
C GLY A 304 31.57 3.71 6.96
N ASN A 305 31.04 4.50 6.02
CA ASN A 305 30.97 5.96 6.13
C ASN A 305 29.71 6.46 6.87
N VAL A 306 28.63 5.67 6.88
CA VAL A 306 27.37 5.97 7.59
C VAL A 306 26.76 4.70 8.18
N GLU A 307 25.86 4.85 9.14
CA GLU A 307 25.08 3.75 9.68
C GLU A 307 23.77 3.55 8.91
N LEU A 308 23.20 2.34 9.00
CA LEU A 308 21.85 2.06 8.52
C LEU A 308 21.04 1.31 9.57
N GLU A 309 19.73 1.53 9.55
CA GLU A 309 18.80 0.83 10.43
C GLU A 309 18.20 -0.37 9.69
N LYS A 310 18.24 -1.55 10.34
CA LYS A 310 17.54 -2.74 9.90
C LYS A 310 16.39 -3.03 10.87
N PRO A 311 15.14 -2.86 10.45
CA PRO A 311 13.99 -3.17 11.29
C PRO A 311 14.02 -4.61 11.79
N GLY A 312 13.73 -4.80 13.09
CA GLY A 312 13.71 -6.13 13.70
C GLY A 312 12.58 -6.98 13.13
N MET A 313 12.89 -8.22 12.71
CA MET A 313 11.96 -9.14 12.04
C MET A 313 10.61 -9.27 12.77
N PHE A 314 10.61 -9.36 14.11
CA PHE A 314 9.39 -9.48 14.89
C PHE A 314 8.50 -8.23 14.79
N GLY A 315 9.10 -7.04 14.87
CA GLY A 315 8.38 -5.77 14.75
C GLY A 315 7.77 -5.60 13.36
N VAL A 316 8.54 -5.94 12.33
CA VAL A 316 8.07 -5.93 10.93
C VAL A 316 6.89 -6.89 10.77
N VAL A 317 7.04 -8.18 11.12
CA VAL A 317 5.94 -9.15 11.01
C VAL A 317 4.69 -8.66 11.74
N PHE A 318 4.83 -8.14 12.95
CA PHE A 318 3.69 -7.64 13.72
C PHE A 318 3.02 -6.41 13.09
N SER A 319 3.79 -5.49 12.50
CA SER A 319 3.28 -4.35 11.73
C SER A 319 2.44 -4.81 10.54
N TYR A 320 2.94 -5.77 9.75
CA TYR A 320 2.21 -6.33 8.61
C TYR A 320 0.92 -7.02 9.07
N LEU A 321 0.96 -7.81 10.14
CA LEU A 321 -0.23 -8.49 10.67
C LEU A 321 -1.34 -7.52 11.13
N LYS A 322 -0.97 -6.30 11.50
CA LYS A 322 -1.92 -5.24 11.89
C LYS A 322 -2.43 -4.43 10.71
N SER A 323 -1.71 -4.40 9.59
CA SER A 323 -2.06 -3.59 8.42
C SER A 323 -2.59 -4.46 7.28
N ARG A 324 -3.90 -4.34 7.03
CA ARG A 324 -4.57 -4.96 5.88
C ARG A 324 -3.86 -4.63 4.57
N GLU A 325 -3.55 -3.35 4.37
CA GLU A 325 -2.92 -2.83 3.16
C GLU A 325 -1.52 -3.44 2.95
N LYS A 326 -0.70 -3.51 4.01
CA LYS A 326 0.64 -4.13 3.92
C LYS A 326 0.55 -5.60 3.53
N MET A 327 -0.37 -6.37 4.13
CA MET A 327 -0.56 -7.78 3.75
C MET A 327 -1.05 -7.94 2.31
N GLU A 328 -1.98 -7.10 1.88
CA GLU A 328 -2.48 -7.06 0.51
C GLU A 328 -1.33 -6.84 -0.49
N LYS A 329 -0.50 -5.81 -0.25
CA LYS A 329 0.70 -5.52 -1.06
C LYS A 329 1.65 -6.74 -1.15
N VAL A 330 1.88 -7.45 -0.03
CA VAL A 330 2.69 -8.71 -0.02
C VAL A 330 2.09 -9.78 -0.91
N ILE A 331 0.82 -10.09 -0.74
CA ILE A 331 0.20 -11.18 -1.50
C ILE A 331 0.15 -10.86 -3.00
N VAL A 332 -0.19 -9.63 -3.36
CA VAL A 332 -0.23 -9.17 -4.76
C VAL A 332 1.16 -9.21 -5.40
N SER A 333 2.21 -8.80 -4.67
CA SER A 333 3.59 -8.79 -5.18
C SER A 333 4.12 -10.17 -5.59
N LEU A 334 3.51 -11.25 -5.10
CA LEU A 334 3.92 -12.63 -5.39
C LEU A 334 3.30 -13.19 -6.69
N GLY A 335 2.41 -12.43 -7.34
CA GLY A 335 1.81 -12.80 -8.62
C GLY A 335 1.14 -14.17 -8.59
N ALA A 336 1.56 -15.09 -9.47
CA ALA A 336 1.01 -16.44 -9.56
C ALA A 336 1.18 -17.28 -8.27
N TRP A 337 2.17 -16.96 -7.43
CA TRP A 337 2.36 -17.62 -6.14
C TRP A 337 1.51 -17.05 -5.01
N GLY A 338 0.81 -15.93 -5.26
CA GLY A 338 -0.05 -15.24 -4.29
C GLY A 338 -1.01 -16.18 -3.53
N PRO A 339 -1.80 -17.05 -4.20
CA PRO A 339 -2.70 -17.98 -3.53
C PRO A 339 -2.00 -18.94 -2.55
N ALA A 340 -0.88 -19.53 -2.96
CA ALA A 340 -0.14 -20.48 -2.13
C ALA A 340 0.49 -19.78 -0.91
N ALA A 341 1.06 -18.60 -1.11
CA ALA A 341 1.62 -17.79 -0.04
C ALA A 341 0.54 -17.33 0.95
N TYR A 342 -0.62 -16.89 0.44
CA TYR A 342 -1.77 -16.53 1.26
C TYR A 342 -2.21 -17.69 2.16
N ILE A 343 -2.37 -18.89 1.60
CA ILE A 343 -2.74 -20.11 2.35
C ILE A 343 -1.72 -20.39 3.45
N ALA A 344 -0.42 -20.32 3.14
CA ALA A 344 0.65 -20.57 4.10
C ALA A 344 0.66 -19.54 5.24
N ILE A 345 0.58 -18.24 4.90
CA ILE A 345 0.53 -17.14 5.87
C ILE A 345 -0.70 -17.28 6.77
N TYR A 346 -1.88 -17.55 6.19
CA TYR A 346 -3.11 -17.75 6.95
C TYR A 346 -2.98 -18.91 7.95
N ALA A 347 -2.40 -20.03 7.50
CA ALA A 347 -2.18 -21.19 8.35
C ALA A 347 -1.22 -20.88 9.51
N LEU A 348 -0.14 -20.14 9.25
CA LEU A 348 0.82 -19.68 10.27
C LEU A 348 0.17 -18.74 11.29
N ILE A 349 -0.62 -17.74 10.86
CA ILE A 349 -1.36 -16.83 11.76
C ILE A 349 -2.34 -17.62 12.63
N THR A 350 -3.00 -18.61 12.05
CA THR A 350 -3.93 -19.47 12.79
C THR A 350 -3.24 -20.24 13.91
N ILE A 351 -1.97 -20.65 13.72
CA ILE A 351 -1.17 -21.33 14.74
C ILE A 351 -0.82 -20.38 15.89
N THR A 352 -0.50 -19.12 15.61
CA THR A 352 0.01 -18.16 16.62
C THR A 352 -1.07 -17.56 17.53
N CYS A 353 -2.34 -17.95 17.36
CA CYS A 353 -3.50 -17.39 18.07
C CYS A 353 -3.70 -15.88 17.84
N ILE A 354 -3.01 -15.28 16.86
CA ILE A 354 -3.25 -13.92 16.41
C ILE A 354 -4.61 -13.88 15.67
N SER A 355 -5.26 -12.72 15.71
CA SER A 355 -6.53 -12.53 14.99
C SER A 355 -6.33 -12.77 13.49
N VAL A 356 -7.10 -13.69 12.92
CA VAL A 356 -7.09 -13.99 11.48
C VAL A 356 -7.91 -13.01 10.66
N LEU A 357 -8.72 -12.14 11.29
CA LEU A 357 -9.64 -11.25 10.59
C LEU A 357 -8.96 -10.36 9.52
N PRO A 358 -7.80 -9.72 9.79
CA PRO A 358 -7.13 -8.90 8.77
C PRO A 358 -6.78 -9.69 7.51
N ILE A 359 -6.17 -10.88 7.66
CA ILE A 359 -5.80 -11.73 6.53
C ILE A 359 -7.04 -12.33 5.84
N THR A 360 -8.12 -12.63 6.58
CA THR A 360 -9.41 -13.05 5.99
C THR A 360 -9.95 -12.01 5.00
N LEU A 361 -9.89 -10.72 5.34
CA LEU A 361 -10.36 -9.65 4.46
C LEU A 361 -9.48 -9.51 3.21
N VAL A 362 -8.16 -9.65 3.36
CA VAL A 362 -7.21 -9.66 2.22
C VAL A 362 -7.56 -10.76 1.22
N GLY A 363 -7.99 -11.94 1.68
CA GLY A 363 -8.41 -13.01 0.78
C GLY A 363 -9.54 -12.59 -0.17
N GLY A 364 -10.49 -11.80 0.31
CA GLY A 364 -11.59 -11.29 -0.51
C GLY A 364 -11.16 -10.16 -1.45
N LEU A 365 -10.36 -9.22 -0.95
CA LEU A 365 -9.86 -8.09 -1.73
C LEU A 365 -8.98 -8.54 -2.91
N VAL A 366 -8.07 -9.48 -2.66
CA VAL A 366 -7.07 -9.90 -3.67
C VAL A 366 -7.61 -10.95 -4.63
N PHE A 367 -8.36 -11.94 -4.15
CA PHE A 367 -8.79 -13.09 -4.95
C PHE A 367 -10.28 -13.06 -5.31
N GLY A 368 -11.00 -12.02 -4.91
CA GLY A 368 -12.45 -11.95 -5.04
C GLY A 368 -13.18 -12.86 -4.04
N GLY A 369 -14.50 -12.70 -3.97
CA GLY A 369 -15.30 -13.35 -2.94
C GLY A 369 -15.28 -14.89 -2.96
N VAL A 370 -15.33 -15.50 -4.15
CA VAL A 370 -15.41 -16.96 -4.28
C VAL A 370 -14.05 -17.63 -4.08
N MET A 371 -13.05 -17.28 -4.88
CA MET A 371 -11.72 -17.88 -4.76
C MET A 371 -11.05 -17.50 -3.44
N GLY A 372 -11.24 -16.27 -2.97
CA GLY A 372 -10.83 -15.86 -1.64
C GLY A 372 -11.40 -16.76 -0.55
N THR A 373 -12.69 -17.14 -0.65
CA THR A 373 -13.32 -18.03 0.35
C THR A 373 -12.66 -19.39 0.34
N ILE A 374 -12.39 -19.94 -0.85
CA ILE A 374 -11.74 -21.25 -1.02
C ILE A 374 -10.33 -21.23 -0.41
N TYR A 375 -9.49 -20.26 -0.79
CA TYR A 375 -8.12 -20.17 -0.27
C TYR A 375 -8.10 -19.93 1.23
N THR A 376 -9.01 -19.10 1.74
CA THR A 376 -9.15 -18.84 3.18
C THR A 376 -9.56 -20.09 3.94
N ALA A 377 -10.50 -20.87 3.40
CA ALA A 377 -10.90 -22.13 4.01
C ALA A 377 -9.75 -23.13 4.06
N ILE A 378 -8.98 -23.27 2.97
CA ILE A 378 -7.80 -24.15 2.93
C ILE A 378 -6.77 -23.72 3.99
N GLY A 379 -6.40 -22.43 4.02
CA GLY A 379 -5.45 -21.90 5.00
C GLY A 379 -5.92 -22.09 6.44
N ALA A 380 -7.20 -21.80 6.71
CA ALA A 380 -7.81 -22.00 8.03
C ALA A 380 -7.79 -23.48 8.44
N SER A 381 -8.15 -24.39 7.53
CA SER A 381 -8.17 -25.84 7.75
C SER A 381 -6.79 -26.41 8.02
N LEU A 382 -5.76 -25.97 7.29
CA LEU A 382 -4.38 -26.35 7.54
C LEU A 382 -3.92 -25.82 8.91
N GLY A 383 -4.15 -24.53 9.18
CA GLY A 383 -3.78 -23.88 10.43
C GLY A 383 -4.42 -24.52 11.66
N LEU A 384 -5.74 -24.74 11.63
CA LEU A 384 -6.47 -25.35 12.75
C LEU A 384 -6.06 -26.80 12.97
N SER A 385 -5.67 -27.51 11.91
CA SER A 385 -5.20 -28.90 11.97
C SER A 385 -3.81 -28.96 12.60
N MET A 386 -2.90 -28.08 12.18
CA MET A 386 -1.57 -27.98 12.77
C MET A 386 -1.62 -27.56 14.24
N ALA A 387 -2.41 -26.54 14.59
CA ALA A 387 -2.59 -26.11 15.99
C ALA A 387 -3.13 -27.25 16.88
N PHE A 388 -4.08 -28.03 16.37
CA PHE A 388 -4.59 -29.21 17.05
C PHE A 388 -3.52 -30.28 17.26
N LEU A 389 -2.72 -30.58 16.23
CA LEU A 389 -1.65 -31.59 16.31
C LEU A 389 -0.55 -31.15 17.27
N ILE A 390 -0.16 -29.87 17.24
CA ILE A 390 0.77 -29.27 18.21
C ILE A 390 0.22 -29.44 19.63
N ALA A 391 -1.05 -29.10 19.86
CA ALA A 391 -1.67 -29.32 21.15
C ALA A 391 -1.67 -30.80 21.57
N ARG A 392 -2.07 -31.70 20.66
CA ARG A 392 -2.23 -33.14 20.89
C ARG A 392 -0.92 -33.84 21.24
N TYR A 393 0.16 -33.51 20.56
CA TYR A 393 1.44 -34.23 20.66
C TYR A 393 2.48 -33.49 21.49
N ILE A 394 2.46 -32.16 21.53
CA ILE A 394 3.46 -31.35 22.24
C ILE A 394 2.88 -30.84 23.57
N ALA A 395 1.71 -30.20 23.55
CA ALA A 395 1.19 -29.51 24.73
C ALA A 395 0.37 -30.40 25.70
N ARG A 396 -0.08 -31.58 25.24
CA ARG A 396 -1.01 -32.42 25.99
C ARG A 396 -0.49 -32.89 27.35
N LYS A 397 0.70 -33.49 27.40
CA LYS A 397 1.27 -34.00 28.66
C LYS A 397 1.53 -32.89 29.69
N PRO A 398 2.15 -31.73 29.33
CA PRO A 398 2.29 -30.59 30.25
C PRO A 398 0.95 -30.05 30.75
N MET A 399 -0.05 -29.95 29.89
CA MET A 399 -1.37 -29.40 30.23
C MET A 399 -2.22 -30.35 31.07
N GLU A 400 -2.19 -31.65 30.79
CA GLU A 400 -2.85 -32.67 31.64
C GLU A 400 -2.24 -32.65 33.04
N LYS A 401 -0.91 -32.51 33.17
CA LYS A 401 -0.24 -32.40 34.47
C LYS A 401 -0.64 -31.14 35.25
N LYS A 402 -0.82 -30.00 34.56
CA LYS A 402 -1.10 -28.69 35.19
C LYS A 402 -2.60 -28.44 35.43
N PHE A 403 -3.47 -28.93 34.55
CA PHE A 403 -4.89 -28.56 34.50
C PHE A 403 -5.86 -29.76 34.40
N GLY A 404 -5.36 -31.00 34.28
CA GLY A 404 -6.20 -32.19 34.09
C GLY A 404 -7.18 -32.47 35.23
N ASN A 405 -6.90 -31.96 36.44
CA ASN A 405 -7.80 -32.05 37.58
C ASN A 405 -8.81 -30.90 37.70
N SER A 406 -8.75 -29.88 36.84
CA SER A 406 -9.71 -28.78 36.88
C SER A 406 -11.09 -29.23 36.41
N ASP A 407 -12.13 -28.78 37.11
CA ASP A 407 -13.52 -29.09 36.77
C ASP A 407 -13.91 -28.56 35.38
N VAL A 408 -13.28 -27.46 34.96
CA VAL A 408 -13.49 -26.87 33.63
C VAL A 408 -12.97 -27.79 32.53
N PHE A 409 -11.74 -28.32 32.67
CA PHE A 409 -11.17 -29.23 31.68
C PHE A 409 -11.99 -30.52 31.58
N LYS A 410 -12.34 -31.13 32.72
CA LYS A 410 -13.17 -32.35 32.76
C LYS A 410 -14.55 -32.14 32.13
N LYS A 411 -15.20 -30.99 32.36
CA LYS A 411 -16.50 -30.66 31.73
C LYS A 411 -16.38 -30.52 30.21
N ILE A 412 -15.32 -29.86 29.73
CA ILE A 412 -15.08 -29.70 28.28
C ILE A 412 -14.80 -31.05 27.64
N ASP A 413 -13.89 -31.85 28.20
CA ASP A 413 -13.54 -33.17 27.67
C ASP A 413 -14.72 -34.14 27.68
N ASN A 414 -15.47 -34.23 28.78
CA ASN A 414 -16.68 -35.05 28.86
C ASN A 414 -17.77 -34.60 27.88
N GLY A 415 -17.96 -33.28 27.71
CA GLY A 415 -18.90 -32.74 26.72
C GLY A 415 -18.52 -33.13 25.29
N VAL A 416 -17.23 -33.07 24.98
CA VAL A 416 -16.70 -33.49 23.67
C VAL A 416 -16.77 -35.01 23.48
N LYS A 417 -16.61 -35.80 24.55
CA LYS A 417 -16.72 -37.27 24.50
C LYS A 417 -18.14 -37.74 24.19
N ASN A 418 -19.14 -37.08 24.76
CA ASN A 418 -20.55 -37.49 24.63
C ASN A 418 -21.22 -36.93 23.37
N GLU A 419 -20.93 -35.66 23.00
CA GLU A 419 -21.55 -34.98 21.86
C GLU A 419 -20.53 -34.18 21.03
N GLY A 420 -19.36 -34.76 20.74
CA GLY A 420 -18.20 -34.06 20.16
C GLY A 420 -18.46 -33.29 18.86
N TRP A 421 -19.30 -33.83 17.98
CA TRP A 421 -19.68 -33.15 16.74
C TRP A 421 -20.55 -31.91 17.01
N PHE A 422 -21.46 -31.98 17.98
CA PHE A 422 -22.41 -30.92 18.29
C PHE A 422 -21.74 -29.78 19.04
N VAL A 423 -20.89 -30.11 20.02
CA VAL A 423 -20.07 -29.14 20.74
C VAL A 423 -19.17 -28.38 19.76
N LEU A 424 -18.51 -29.08 18.85
CA LEU A 424 -17.63 -28.47 17.84
C LEU A 424 -18.41 -27.60 16.84
N ALA A 425 -19.54 -28.08 16.30
CA ALA A 425 -20.37 -27.30 15.40
C ALA A 425 -20.84 -25.99 16.03
N THR A 426 -21.29 -26.07 17.29
CA THR A 426 -21.83 -24.91 18.02
C THR A 426 -20.76 -23.88 18.31
N THR A 427 -19.55 -24.28 18.74
CA THR A 427 -18.47 -23.33 19.07
C THR A 427 -17.82 -22.71 17.83
N ARG A 428 -17.87 -23.37 16.67
CA ARG A 428 -17.43 -22.80 15.38
C ARG A 428 -18.42 -21.77 14.83
N LEU A 429 -19.72 -22.03 14.95
CA LEU A 429 -20.77 -21.11 14.49
C LEU A 429 -21.02 -19.97 15.48
N LEU A 430 -20.87 -20.21 16.79
CA LEU A 430 -21.05 -19.22 17.85
C LEU A 430 -19.81 -19.17 18.73
N PRO A 431 -18.71 -18.55 18.25
CA PRO A 431 -17.45 -18.54 18.98
C PRO A 431 -17.55 -17.66 20.23
N VAL A 432 -17.72 -18.31 21.38
CA VAL A 432 -17.69 -17.65 22.71
C VAL A 432 -16.24 -17.38 23.16
N PHE A 433 -15.28 -18.07 22.55
CA PHE A 433 -13.85 -17.95 22.83
C PHE A 433 -13.06 -17.59 21.57
N PRO A 434 -11.87 -16.96 21.68
CA PRO A 434 -11.01 -16.66 20.54
C PRO A 434 -10.68 -17.91 19.71
N PHE A 435 -10.81 -17.78 18.38
CA PHE A 435 -10.68 -18.89 17.42
C PHE A 435 -9.38 -19.70 17.58
N GLY A 436 -8.24 -19.02 17.73
CA GLY A 436 -6.94 -19.67 17.91
C GLY A 436 -6.89 -20.56 19.15
N ILE A 437 -7.37 -20.05 20.29
CA ILE A 437 -7.39 -20.79 21.56
C ILE A 437 -8.24 -22.06 21.43
N GLN A 438 -9.39 -21.98 20.76
CA GLN A 438 -10.24 -23.15 20.56
C GLN A 438 -9.50 -24.30 19.88
N ASN A 439 -8.65 -24.00 18.88
CA ASN A 439 -7.91 -25.03 18.14
C ASN A 439 -7.00 -25.85 19.07
N TYR A 440 -6.31 -25.18 20.00
CA TYR A 440 -5.46 -25.84 20.98
C TYR A 440 -6.29 -26.61 22.02
N VAL A 441 -7.41 -26.03 22.50
CA VAL A 441 -8.28 -26.70 23.48
C VAL A 441 -8.80 -28.03 22.94
N TYR A 442 -9.28 -28.09 21.70
CA TYR A 442 -9.73 -29.35 21.10
C TYR A 442 -8.59 -30.37 20.91
N GLY A 443 -7.36 -29.90 20.68
CA GLY A 443 -6.19 -30.79 20.65
C GLY A 443 -5.92 -31.49 21.98
N LEU A 444 -6.37 -30.92 23.10
CA LEU A 444 -6.25 -31.51 24.43
C LEU A 444 -7.38 -32.48 24.81
N THR A 445 -8.50 -32.50 24.07
CA THR A 445 -9.66 -33.36 24.38
C THR A 445 -9.58 -34.74 23.73
N SER A 446 -10.57 -35.59 23.97
CA SER A 446 -10.66 -36.94 23.41
C SER A 446 -11.09 -37.00 21.93
N ILE A 447 -11.42 -35.89 21.27
CA ILE A 447 -11.91 -35.90 19.88
C ILE A 447 -10.84 -36.46 18.92
N GLY A 448 -11.28 -37.22 17.90
CA GLY A 448 -10.39 -37.69 16.83
C GLY A 448 -9.97 -36.58 15.87
N PHE A 449 -8.74 -36.66 15.35
CA PHE A 449 -8.19 -35.64 14.44
C PHE A 449 -9.07 -35.44 13.20
N LEU A 450 -9.43 -36.51 12.49
CA LEU A 450 -10.24 -36.44 11.27
C LEU A 450 -11.62 -35.81 11.53
N GLN A 451 -12.26 -36.23 12.64
CA GLN A 451 -13.54 -35.66 13.05
C GLN A 451 -13.41 -34.16 13.35
N TYR A 452 -12.38 -33.76 14.07
CA TYR A 452 -12.12 -32.35 14.36
C TYR A 452 -11.83 -31.53 13.09
N ALA A 453 -10.95 -32.01 12.22
CA ALA A 453 -10.51 -31.29 11.04
C ALA A 453 -11.64 -31.11 10.02
N LEU A 454 -12.40 -32.18 9.71
CA LEU A 454 -13.50 -32.14 8.75
C LEU A 454 -14.65 -31.27 9.25
N LEU A 455 -15.11 -31.50 10.48
CA LEU A 455 -16.22 -30.72 11.04
C LEU A 455 -15.83 -29.26 11.25
N SER A 456 -14.61 -28.98 11.73
CA SER A 456 -14.16 -27.58 11.84
C SER A 456 -14.16 -26.89 10.49
N THR A 457 -13.64 -27.54 9.44
CA THR A 457 -13.63 -27.00 8.07
C THR A 457 -15.05 -26.68 7.60
N ILE A 458 -15.99 -27.59 7.78
CA ILE A 458 -17.39 -27.40 7.35
C ILE A 458 -18.04 -26.24 8.10
N PHE A 459 -17.88 -26.17 9.42
CA PHE A 459 -18.62 -25.21 10.25
C PHE A 459 -17.99 -23.81 10.31
N ILE A 460 -16.73 -23.64 9.91
CA ILE A 460 -16.14 -22.30 9.75
C ILE A 460 -16.52 -21.65 8.42
N LEU A 461 -16.77 -22.45 7.38
CA LEU A 461 -17.03 -21.96 6.02
C LEU A 461 -18.09 -20.86 5.96
N PRO A 462 -19.29 -21.01 6.54
CA PRO A 462 -20.32 -19.98 6.45
C PRO A 462 -19.88 -18.63 7.05
N GLY A 463 -19.19 -18.65 8.19
CA GLY A 463 -18.69 -17.43 8.84
C GLY A 463 -17.57 -16.78 8.03
N THR A 464 -16.63 -17.59 7.54
CA THR A 464 -15.54 -17.13 6.67
C THR A 464 -16.08 -16.49 5.39
N SER A 465 -17.04 -17.15 4.73
CA SER A 465 -17.64 -16.66 3.49
C SER A 465 -18.25 -15.27 3.67
N VAL A 466 -18.92 -14.97 4.79
CA VAL A 466 -19.51 -13.64 5.01
C VAL A 466 -18.45 -12.54 4.94
N PHE A 467 -17.33 -12.68 5.65
CA PHE A 467 -16.27 -11.66 5.66
C PHE A 467 -15.55 -11.55 4.32
N VAL A 468 -15.26 -12.69 3.69
CA VAL A 468 -14.51 -12.73 2.43
C VAL A 468 -15.36 -12.22 1.26
N LEU A 469 -16.64 -12.59 1.20
CA LEU A 469 -17.58 -12.08 0.20
C LEU A 469 -17.77 -10.58 0.35
N LEU A 470 -17.90 -10.07 1.58
CA LEU A 470 -18.01 -8.63 1.84
C LEU A 470 -16.75 -7.88 1.42
N ALA A 471 -15.57 -8.44 1.65
CA ALA A 471 -14.32 -7.82 1.21
C ALA A 471 -14.18 -7.84 -0.32
N GLY A 472 -14.46 -8.97 -0.98
CA GLY A 472 -14.41 -9.05 -2.45
C GLY A 472 -15.44 -8.19 -3.16
N ALA A 473 -16.60 -8.01 -2.53
CA ALA A 473 -17.63 -7.07 -2.93
C ALA A 473 -17.11 -5.63 -3.05
N VAL A 474 -16.38 -5.17 -2.03
CA VAL A 474 -15.76 -3.85 -2.01
C VAL A 474 -14.75 -3.71 -3.16
N ALA A 475 -13.92 -4.72 -3.40
CA ALA A 475 -12.94 -4.71 -4.48
C ALA A 475 -13.56 -4.71 -5.89
N SER A 476 -14.73 -5.34 -6.08
CA SER A 476 -15.32 -5.50 -7.41
C SER A 476 -16.08 -4.28 -7.95
N GLY A 477 -16.40 -3.28 -7.13
CA GLY A 477 -17.25 -2.15 -7.52
C GLY A 477 -18.74 -2.49 -7.78
N ASP A 478 -19.10 -3.75 -8.05
CA ASP A 478 -20.48 -4.22 -8.19
C ASP A 478 -21.16 -4.42 -6.82
N LYS A 479 -21.63 -3.30 -6.27
CA LYS A 479 -22.32 -3.22 -4.97
C LYS A 479 -23.58 -4.10 -4.91
N ALA A 480 -24.28 -4.33 -6.02
CA ALA A 480 -25.56 -5.04 -6.01
C ALA A 480 -25.38 -6.56 -5.85
N THR A 481 -24.46 -7.15 -6.62
CA THR A 481 -24.14 -8.59 -6.53
C THR A 481 -23.48 -8.91 -5.19
N ALA A 482 -22.56 -8.05 -4.78
CA ALA A 482 -21.94 -8.02 -3.47
C ALA A 482 -22.91 -8.13 -2.29
N ILE A 483 -23.90 -7.23 -2.23
CA ILE A 483 -24.89 -7.16 -1.16
C ILE A 483 -25.74 -8.44 -1.16
N LYS A 484 -26.17 -8.92 -2.32
CA LYS A 484 -26.96 -10.16 -2.44
C LYS A 484 -26.21 -11.37 -1.92
N MET A 485 -24.94 -11.54 -2.29
CA MET A 485 -24.11 -12.65 -1.83
C MET A 485 -23.88 -12.59 -0.31
N SER A 486 -23.58 -11.40 0.21
CA SER A 486 -23.33 -11.17 1.64
C SER A 486 -24.58 -11.43 2.49
N LEU A 487 -25.76 -10.97 2.04
CA LEU A 487 -27.04 -11.23 2.69
C LEU A 487 -27.38 -12.73 2.68
N THR A 488 -27.17 -13.40 1.55
CA THR A 488 -27.43 -14.85 1.42
C THR A 488 -26.54 -15.65 2.36
N ALA A 489 -25.22 -15.36 2.39
CA ALA A 489 -24.29 -16.01 3.31
C ALA A 489 -24.65 -15.74 4.78
N SER A 490 -25.05 -14.51 5.11
CA SER A 490 -25.48 -14.12 6.46
C SER A 490 -26.77 -14.84 6.89
N LEU A 491 -27.73 -15.00 5.98
CA LEU A 491 -28.97 -15.74 6.22
C LEU A 491 -28.69 -17.24 6.44
N ILE A 492 -27.81 -17.84 5.63
CA ILE A 492 -27.37 -19.23 5.81
C ILE A 492 -26.69 -19.40 7.16
N PHE A 493 -25.75 -18.51 7.50
CA PHE A 493 -25.08 -18.52 8.80
C PHE A 493 -26.09 -18.42 9.95
N PHE A 494 -27.02 -17.47 9.86
CA PHE A 494 -28.08 -17.29 10.86
C PHE A 494 -28.96 -18.54 11.00
N ALA A 495 -29.40 -19.13 9.88
CA ALA A 495 -30.18 -20.36 9.88
C ALA A 495 -29.41 -21.52 10.54
N LEU A 496 -28.12 -21.69 10.23
CA LEU A 496 -27.27 -22.72 10.86
C LEU A 496 -27.12 -22.51 12.37
N THR A 497 -27.00 -21.25 12.83
CA THR A 497 -26.95 -20.95 14.26
C THR A 497 -28.28 -21.23 14.97
N LEU A 498 -29.41 -21.03 14.30
CA LEU A 498 -30.74 -21.36 14.83
C LEU A 498 -30.96 -22.86 14.91
N VAL A 499 -30.62 -23.60 13.85
CA VAL A 499 -30.75 -25.06 13.80
C VAL A 499 -29.93 -25.71 14.90
N THR A 500 -28.67 -25.31 15.08
CA THR A 500 -27.82 -25.82 16.16
C THR A 500 -28.41 -25.51 17.54
N LYS A 501 -28.95 -24.31 17.75
CA LYS A 501 -29.64 -23.95 19.00
C LYS A 501 -30.91 -24.78 19.26
N LEU A 502 -31.68 -25.08 18.23
CA LEU A 502 -32.89 -25.93 18.32
C LEU A 502 -32.53 -27.38 18.63
N ILE A 503 -31.47 -27.91 18.01
CA ILE A 503 -30.94 -29.25 18.31
C ILE A 503 -30.43 -29.31 19.76
N ALA A 504 -29.69 -28.29 20.23
CA ALA A 504 -29.25 -28.20 21.63
C ALA A 504 -30.43 -28.26 22.63
N LYS A 505 -31.54 -27.58 22.29
CA LYS A 505 -32.74 -27.55 23.13
C LYS A 505 -33.44 -28.90 23.16
N LYS A 506 -33.43 -29.63 22.04
CA LYS A 506 -34.03 -30.97 21.93
C LYS A 506 -33.20 -32.05 22.65
N SER A 507 -31.87 -32.00 22.56
CA SER A 507 -30.95 -32.90 23.31
C SER A 507 -31.11 -32.71 24.83
N LYS A 508 -31.13 -31.46 25.33
CA LYS A 508 -31.40 -31.18 26.76
C LYS A 508 -32.80 -31.58 27.23
N GLY A 509 -33.76 -31.70 26.31
CA GLY A 509 -35.11 -32.16 26.59
C GLY A 509 -35.19 -33.68 26.76
N SER A 510 -34.37 -34.46 26.06
CA SER A 510 -34.38 -35.92 26.19
C SER A 510 -33.60 -36.43 27.42
N THR A 511 -32.59 -35.67 27.91
CA THR A 511 -31.86 -36.04 29.15
C THR A 511 -32.65 -35.80 30.43
N LYS A 512 -33.76 -35.05 30.37
CA LYS A 512 -34.69 -34.86 31.50
C LYS A 512 -35.83 -35.89 31.54
N ALA A 513 -35.96 -36.71 30.50
CA ALA A 513 -37.02 -37.70 30.35
C ALA A 513 -36.50 -39.16 30.42
N ALA A 514 -35.25 -39.35 30.84
CA ALA A 514 -34.60 -40.65 31.04
C ALA A 514 -34.19 -40.83 32.51
#